data_AF-A0A1Y1IIE0-F1
#
_entry.id   AF-A0A1Y1IIE0-F1
#
_cell.length_a   1.000
_cell.length_b   1.000
_cell.length_c   1.000
_cell.angle_alpha   90.00
_cell.angle_beta   90.00
_cell.angle_gamma   90.00
#
_symmetry.space_group_name_H-M   'P 1'
#
loop_
_entity.id
_entity.type
_entity.pdbx_description
1 polymer ?
#
loop_
_entity_poly.entity_id
_entity_poly.type
_entity_poly.pdbx_seq_one_letter_code
_entity_poly.pdbx_strand_id
1 'polypeptide(L)'
;MAVRAAQRVGASNTAKWFADRTRIAASPVKAGNCLVTALAVETDCSRGVSLFISALSRKTTVSNLKQCASVAGFPIVNLSPPLRGVRNKRRSSAIPRASATALTSSNDEATHNNLQQEHYDRDYAAYIQEVPPKVTESLEKIVNAASLKPSHKVLDCGCGPGRLIPHILAAGVEDVVAVDLSIMMIALVKEQFDNVRCWQGDIVNLPPAFGPFDAIFVNEVLESVHSQEAVLKAVAGLLQPGGAIIISHSQGRRVSEFYKKKSPELHPHSLPDTEELKKLAEGASLDVEAFTDAEDFYLAVLRDSRASSETPRRREEAATSDWEDDPYYFAKAPLYMKTPVVSGFGRGSRQLGFPTANLAPELLVKELDGLMNGVYFGWARLVAEGKDDKVYKMVMNVGNRPTFADGAGQTIEVHVLNKYEADFYGDELRVVVLGCIRPEQKFSSVADLVNRIKEDVAITEEALEDDSKRQFSRDTFLLG
;
A
#
# COMPACT_ATOMS: atom_id res chain seq x y z
N MET A 1 28.85 23.77 9.09
CA MET A 1 28.45 24.07 10.48
C MET A 1 28.43 22.83 11.39
N ALA A 2 28.07 21.63 10.89
CA ALA A 2 28.04 20.39 11.68
C ALA A 2 29.41 19.89 12.21
N VAL A 3 30.51 20.14 11.48
CA VAL A 3 31.87 19.71 11.89
C VAL A 3 32.37 20.42 13.17
N ARG A 4 31.93 21.66 13.44
CA ARG A 4 32.31 22.42 14.64
C ARG A 4 31.52 22.01 15.90
N ALA A 5 30.40 21.30 15.75
CA ALA A 5 29.62 20.77 16.88
C ALA A 5 30.20 19.45 17.42
N ALA A 6 30.76 18.61 16.52
CA ALA A 6 31.34 17.32 16.89
C ALA A 6 32.64 17.43 17.70
N GLN A 7 33.42 18.50 17.52
CA GLN A 7 34.71 18.68 18.22
C GLN A 7 34.57 19.06 19.70
N ARG A 8 33.37 19.43 20.19
CA ARG A 8 33.15 19.78 21.61
C ARG A 8 32.83 18.59 22.52
N VAL A 9 32.68 17.37 21.97
CA VAL A 9 32.23 16.18 22.73
C VAL A 9 33.27 15.05 22.77
N GLY A 10 34.51 15.29 22.31
CA GLY A 10 35.64 14.40 22.62
C GLY A 10 35.51 12.95 22.13
N ALA A 11 35.00 12.72 20.92
CA ALA A 11 34.97 11.39 20.29
C ALA A 11 35.82 11.40 19.00
N SER A 12 37.10 11.07 19.12
CA SER A 12 38.08 11.20 18.03
C SER A 12 38.10 10.06 17.00
N ASN A 13 37.27 9.02 17.12
CA ASN A 13 37.36 7.84 16.23
C ASN A 13 36.16 7.60 15.29
N THR A 14 35.11 8.40 15.30
CA THR A 14 33.92 8.21 14.42
C THR A 14 33.91 9.06 13.15
N ALA A 15 34.88 9.98 12.99
CA ALA A 15 34.90 10.91 11.86
C ALA A 15 35.28 10.26 10.51
N LYS A 16 35.88 9.06 10.52
CA LYS A 16 36.32 8.40 9.28
C LYS A 16 35.23 7.59 8.58
N TRP A 17 34.11 7.32 9.25
CA TRP A 17 32.99 6.62 8.62
C TRP A 17 32.15 7.59 7.77
N PHE A 18 32.02 8.87 8.14
CA PHE A 18 31.05 9.84 7.57
C PHE A 18 31.34 10.44 6.18
N ALA A 19 32.36 9.98 5.46
CA ALA A 19 32.74 10.59 4.18
C ALA A 19 32.00 10.05 2.95
N ASP A 20 31.31 8.89 3.04
CA ASP A 20 30.56 8.34 1.90
C ASP A 20 29.14 7.93 2.31
N ARG A 21 28.19 8.42 1.50
CA ARG A 21 26.73 8.21 1.52
C ARG A 21 25.96 9.00 2.59
N THR A 22 24.97 9.75 2.11
CA THR A 22 24.03 10.62 2.83
C THR A 22 23.26 9.82 3.90
N ARG A 23 23.30 10.29 5.16
CA ARG A 23 23.02 9.48 6.37
C ARG A 23 21.86 10.00 7.20
N ILE A 24 20.98 9.09 7.59
CA ILE A 24 20.27 9.17 8.86
C ILE A 24 21.30 9.07 9.99
N ALA A 25 21.28 10.00 10.94
CA ALA A 25 22.11 9.92 12.15
C ALA A 25 21.22 9.83 13.38
N ALA A 26 21.35 8.72 14.12
CA ALA A 26 20.81 8.53 15.45
C ALA A 26 21.96 8.58 16.46
N SER A 27 21.83 9.34 17.54
CA SER A 27 22.78 9.31 18.65
C SER A 27 22.05 9.44 19.98
N PRO A 28 22.39 8.62 20.99
CA PRO A 28 21.81 8.76 22.33
C PRO A 28 22.39 10.01 23.01
N VAL A 29 21.51 10.92 23.41
CA VAL A 29 21.87 12.13 24.16
C VAL A 29 21.39 11.97 25.60
N LYS A 30 22.30 12.15 26.56
CA LYS A 30 22.00 12.09 27.99
C LYS A 30 21.63 13.50 28.47
N ALA A 31 20.38 13.70 28.88
CA ALA A 31 19.89 14.96 29.42
C ALA A 31 19.37 14.73 30.84
N GLY A 32 20.18 15.08 31.84
CA GLY A 32 19.93 14.70 33.23
C GLY A 32 19.90 13.18 33.41
N ASN A 33 18.87 12.66 34.09
CA ASN A 33 18.69 11.22 34.33
C ASN A 33 17.91 10.48 33.22
N CYS A 34 17.67 11.10 32.05
CA CYS A 34 16.96 10.48 30.94
C CYS A 34 17.88 10.23 29.74
N LEU A 35 17.69 9.07 29.09
CA LEU A 35 18.30 8.74 27.81
C LEU A 35 17.28 9.05 26.70
N VAL A 36 17.67 9.87 25.73
CA VAL A 36 16.80 10.27 24.63
C VAL A 36 17.52 10.00 23.31
N THR A 37 16.81 9.42 22.34
CA THR A 37 17.32 9.22 20.99
C THR A 37 16.84 10.37 20.14
N ALA A 38 17.76 11.23 19.70
CA ALA A 38 17.46 12.28 18.74
C ALA A 38 17.71 11.76 17.33
N LEU A 39 16.69 11.82 16.48
CA LEU A 39 16.82 11.55 15.05
C LEU A 39 16.88 12.89 14.32
N ALA A 40 17.99 13.16 13.63
CA ALA A 40 18.10 14.29 12.72
C ALA A 40 17.88 13.77 11.29
N VAL A 41 16.84 14.29 10.63
CA VAL A 41 16.54 14.00 9.23
C VAL A 41 16.77 15.28 8.44
N GLU A 42 17.72 15.27 7.52
CA GLU A 42 17.92 16.36 6.58
C GLU A 42 16.95 16.15 5.41
N THR A 43 15.94 17.00 5.29
CA THR A 43 14.97 16.92 4.19
C THR A 43 15.39 17.85 3.07
N ASP A 44 15.62 17.29 1.88
CA ASP A 44 16.05 18.02 0.70
C ASP A 44 14.87 18.78 0.06
N CYS A 45 14.47 19.89 0.69
CA CYS A 45 13.77 21.00 0.06
C CYS A 45 13.78 22.21 1.00
N SER A 46 14.63 23.20 0.67
CA SER A 46 14.73 24.53 1.28
C SER A 46 14.94 24.60 2.81
N ARG A 47 16.22 24.65 3.23
CA ARG A 47 16.75 25.22 4.50
C ARG A 47 15.85 25.07 5.74
N GLY A 48 15.70 23.86 6.24
CA GLY A 48 15.20 23.60 7.60
C GLY A 48 15.62 22.21 8.09
N VAL A 49 16.25 22.13 9.26
CA VAL A 49 16.53 20.86 9.93
C VAL A 49 15.39 20.60 10.91
N SER A 50 14.64 19.52 10.73
CA SER A 50 13.59 19.10 11.66
C SER A 50 14.12 17.96 12.54
N LEU A 51 14.10 18.16 13.87
CA LEU A 51 14.55 17.18 14.84
C LEU A 51 13.35 16.44 15.43
N PHE A 52 13.26 15.12 15.24
CA PHE A 52 12.28 14.29 15.92
C PHE A 52 12.88 13.75 17.22
N ILE A 53 12.26 14.11 18.35
CA ILE A 53 12.66 13.64 19.68
C ILE A 53 11.62 12.63 20.15
N SER A 54 11.98 11.34 20.14
CA SER A 54 11.20 10.27 20.75
C SER A 54 11.69 10.01 22.17
N ALA A 55 10.78 10.06 23.15
CA ALA A 55 11.11 9.79 24.55
C ALA A 55 10.78 8.33 24.91
N LEU A 56 11.81 7.51 25.13
CA LEU A 56 11.70 6.08 25.45
C LEU A 56 11.29 5.78 26.92
N SER A 57 10.77 6.75 27.68
CA SER A 57 10.48 6.57 29.12
C SER A 57 9.15 7.16 29.57
N ARG A 58 8.37 6.36 30.32
CA ARG A 58 7.10 6.73 30.98
C ARG A 58 7.24 7.85 32.04
N LYS A 59 8.46 8.29 32.37
CA LYS A 59 8.74 9.38 33.33
C LYS A 59 9.07 10.73 32.66
N THR A 60 9.00 10.81 31.33
CA THR A 60 9.37 12.02 30.60
C THR A 60 8.25 13.06 30.67
N THR A 61 8.55 14.24 31.18
CA THR A 61 7.60 15.37 31.24
C THR A 61 7.87 16.37 30.12
N VAL A 62 6.88 17.20 29.79
CA VAL A 62 6.99 18.30 28.82
C VAL A 62 8.13 19.28 29.20
N SER A 63 8.39 19.48 30.49
CA SER A 63 9.54 20.28 30.96
C SER A 63 10.89 19.65 30.61
N ASN A 64 11.02 18.32 30.69
CA ASN A 64 12.27 17.63 30.36
C ASN A 64 12.59 17.76 28.87
N LEU A 65 11.57 17.68 28.00
CA LEU A 65 11.72 17.88 26.55
C LEU A 65 12.11 19.31 26.19
N LYS A 66 11.53 20.31 26.88
CA LYS A 66 11.88 21.73 26.70
C LYS A 66 13.33 22.03 27.10
N GLN A 67 13.83 21.39 28.14
CA GLN A 67 15.22 21.55 28.59
C GLN A 67 16.21 20.92 27.58
N CYS A 68 15.88 19.77 26.98
CA CYS A 68 16.69 19.18 25.90
C CYS A 68 16.74 20.08 24.66
N ALA A 69 15.61 20.65 24.25
CA ALA A 69 15.53 21.53 23.09
C ALA A 69 16.31 22.83 23.28
N SER A 70 16.34 23.39 24.50
CA SER A 70 17.11 24.63 24.76
C SER A 70 18.62 24.40 24.80
N VAL A 71 19.09 23.24 25.29
CA VAL A 71 20.52 22.86 25.27
C VAL A 71 21.01 22.63 23.84
N ALA A 72 20.14 22.20 22.92
CA ALA A 72 20.46 21.95 21.52
C ALA A 72 20.34 23.17 20.59
N GLY A 73 19.76 24.29 21.04
CA GLY A 73 19.74 25.56 20.29
C GLY A 73 18.72 25.65 19.14
N PHE A 74 17.61 24.91 19.17
CA PHE A 74 16.58 24.91 18.13
C PHE A 74 15.23 25.51 18.62
N PRO A 75 14.44 26.18 17.76
CA PRO A 75 13.12 26.70 18.14
C PRO A 75 12.09 25.56 18.28
N ILE A 76 11.26 25.62 19.32
CA ILE A 76 10.25 24.61 19.67
C ILE A 76 8.93 24.94 18.96
N VAL A 77 8.40 24.04 18.13
CA VAL A 77 7.05 24.18 17.53
C VAL A 77 6.20 22.97 17.92
N ASN A 78 5.11 23.24 18.65
CA ASN A 78 4.08 22.32 19.17
C ASN A 78 4.52 21.16 20.09
N LEU A 79 4.01 21.19 21.32
CA LEU A 79 4.05 20.07 22.28
C LEU A 79 2.62 19.69 22.64
N SER A 80 2.16 18.51 22.22
CA SER A 80 0.90 17.94 22.71
C SER A 80 1.14 17.25 24.07
N PRO A 81 0.27 17.43 25.08
CA PRO A 81 0.43 16.72 26.34
C PRO A 81 0.17 15.21 26.16
N PRO A 82 0.78 14.34 26.99
CA PRO A 82 0.43 12.93 26.97
C PRO A 82 -1.02 12.75 27.40
N LEU A 83 -1.73 11.83 26.74
CA LEU A 83 -3.08 11.41 27.12
C LEU A 83 -3.13 11.11 28.62
N ARG A 84 -3.94 11.88 29.37
CA ARG A 84 -4.17 11.62 30.80
C ARG A 84 -4.92 10.29 30.93
N GLY A 85 -4.26 9.30 31.52
CA GLY A 85 -4.87 8.03 31.88
C GLY A 85 -6.13 8.23 32.73
N VAL A 86 -7.21 7.56 32.32
CA VAL A 86 -8.43 7.41 33.11
C VAL A 86 -8.07 6.71 34.42
N ARG A 87 -8.17 7.43 35.54
CA ARG A 87 -8.00 6.89 36.89
C ARG A 87 -9.19 6.02 37.23
N ASN A 88 -8.94 4.72 37.45
CA ASN A 88 -9.87 3.80 38.08
C ASN A 88 -10.19 4.29 39.51
N LYS A 89 -11.39 4.86 39.73
CA LYS A 89 -11.92 5.12 41.07
C LYS A 89 -12.94 4.03 41.39
N ARG A 90 -12.57 3.15 42.32
CA ARG A 90 -13.51 2.29 43.05
C ARG A 90 -14.59 3.18 43.67
N ARG A 91 -15.84 3.04 43.22
CA ARG A 91 -17.04 3.40 43.98
C ARG A 91 -18.09 2.32 43.79
N SER A 92 -18.51 1.76 44.91
CA SER A 92 -19.63 0.84 45.05
C SER A 92 -20.94 1.56 44.78
N SER A 93 -21.69 1.11 43.76
CA SER A 93 -23.14 1.28 43.68
C SER A 93 -23.68 0.29 42.66
N ALA A 94 -24.49 -0.65 43.13
CA ALA A 94 -25.21 -1.62 42.32
C ALA A 94 -26.32 -0.93 41.51
N ILE A 95 -26.39 -1.17 40.20
CA ILE A 95 -27.56 -0.95 39.30
C ILE A 95 -27.46 -2.01 38.16
N PRO A 96 -28.54 -2.43 37.48
CA PRO A 96 -29.02 -3.81 37.45
C PRO A 96 -28.68 -4.54 36.14
N ARG A 97 -28.88 -5.87 36.14
CA ARG A 97 -28.80 -6.72 34.95
C ARG A 97 -29.69 -6.18 33.82
N ALA A 98 -29.08 -5.71 32.74
CA ALA A 98 -29.69 -5.59 31.43
C ALA A 98 -29.01 -6.58 30.48
N SER A 99 -29.84 -7.29 29.73
CA SER A 99 -29.55 -8.44 28.88
C SER A 99 -28.46 -8.19 27.84
N ALA A 100 -27.51 -9.13 27.78
CA ALA A 100 -26.52 -9.24 26.72
C ALA A 100 -27.20 -9.73 25.43
N THR A 101 -27.12 -8.93 24.37
CA THR A 101 -27.43 -9.38 23.01
C THR A 101 -26.37 -8.82 22.06
N ALA A 102 -25.54 -9.73 21.54
CA ALA A 102 -24.74 -9.70 20.30
C ALA A 102 -24.10 -8.38 19.83
N LEU A 103 -22.81 -8.17 20.17
CA LEU A 103 -21.92 -7.15 19.57
C LEU A 103 -20.41 -7.56 19.69
N THR A 104 -20.11 -8.86 19.64
CA THR A 104 -18.82 -9.40 20.16
C THR A 104 -17.81 -9.91 19.13
N SER A 105 -18.02 -9.84 17.81
CA SER A 105 -17.03 -10.39 16.85
C SER A 105 -16.06 -9.36 16.27
N SER A 106 -16.54 -8.23 15.73
CA SER A 106 -15.68 -7.24 15.05
C SER A 106 -14.70 -6.51 15.98
N ASN A 107 -15.07 -6.35 17.25
CA ASN A 107 -14.24 -5.67 18.24
C ASN A 107 -13.06 -6.57 18.70
N ASP A 108 -13.24 -7.89 18.65
CA ASP A 108 -12.22 -8.87 19.05
C ASP A 108 -11.18 -9.07 17.93
N GLU A 109 -11.61 -9.10 16.66
CA GLU A 109 -10.72 -9.16 15.50
C GLU A 109 -9.81 -7.92 15.40
N ALA A 110 -10.39 -6.72 15.47
CA ALA A 110 -9.61 -5.48 15.43
C ALA A 110 -8.62 -5.39 16.59
N THR A 111 -9.01 -5.87 17.78
CA THR A 111 -8.11 -5.94 18.95
C THR A 111 -6.95 -6.91 18.69
N HIS A 112 -7.23 -8.10 18.16
CA HIS A 112 -6.21 -9.09 17.80
C HIS A 112 -5.21 -8.55 16.78
N ASN A 113 -5.71 -7.93 15.71
CA ASN A 113 -4.88 -7.37 14.64
C ASN A 113 -4.00 -6.22 15.13
N ASN A 114 -4.55 -5.33 15.97
CA ASN A 114 -3.77 -4.24 16.58
C ASN A 114 -2.65 -4.78 17.48
N LEU A 115 -2.91 -5.84 18.26
CA LEU A 115 -1.89 -6.47 19.10
C LEU A 115 -0.75 -7.08 18.27
N GLN A 116 -1.07 -7.75 17.16
CA GLN A 116 -0.07 -8.26 16.22
C GLN A 116 0.73 -7.13 15.59
N GLN A 117 0.05 -6.11 15.05
CA GLN A 117 0.70 -4.96 14.43
C GLN A 117 1.66 -4.27 15.41
N GLU A 118 1.23 -3.98 16.64
CA GLU A 118 2.08 -3.37 17.67
C GLU A 118 3.27 -4.26 18.05
N HIS A 119 3.09 -5.59 18.10
CA HIS A 119 4.17 -6.53 18.37
C HIS A 119 5.24 -6.48 17.28
N TYR A 120 4.83 -6.68 16.02
CA TYR A 120 5.76 -6.74 14.89
C TYR A 120 6.39 -5.38 14.58
N ASP A 121 5.66 -4.27 14.73
CA ASP A 121 6.22 -2.92 14.59
C ASP A 121 7.28 -2.61 15.66
N ARG A 122 7.06 -3.04 16.91
CA ARG A 122 8.00 -2.81 18.01
C ARG A 122 9.25 -3.68 17.87
N ASP A 123 9.07 -4.94 17.51
CA ASP A 123 10.11 -5.96 17.57
C ASP A 123 10.71 -6.29 16.20
N TYR A 124 10.42 -5.49 15.15
CA TYR A 124 10.84 -5.70 13.75
C TYR A 124 12.34 -6.00 13.59
N ALA A 125 13.21 -5.38 14.41
CA ALA A 125 14.65 -5.58 14.35
C ALA A 125 15.08 -7.04 14.61
N ALA A 126 14.27 -7.81 15.35
CA ALA A 126 14.53 -9.24 15.57
C ALA A 126 14.35 -10.07 14.28
N TYR A 127 13.64 -9.55 13.29
CA TYR A 127 13.29 -10.24 12.04
C TYR A 127 14.28 -9.98 10.90
N ILE A 128 15.24 -9.07 11.09
CA ILE A 128 16.34 -8.75 10.15
C ILE A 128 17.46 -9.83 10.18
N GLN A 129 17.41 -10.76 11.13
CA GLN A 129 18.44 -11.77 11.31
C GLN A 129 18.54 -12.71 10.11
N GLU A 130 19.77 -13.18 9.83
CA GLU A 130 20.02 -14.17 8.79
C GLU A 130 19.19 -15.44 9.03
N VAL A 131 18.61 -15.94 7.93
CA VAL A 131 17.80 -17.15 7.94
C VAL A 131 18.74 -18.36 7.95
N PRO A 132 18.58 -19.32 8.89
CA PRO A 132 19.40 -20.52 8.90
C PRO A 132 19.27 -21.32 7.58
N PRO A 133 20.35 -21.97 7.08
CA PRO A 133 20.31 -22.69 5.80
C PRO A 133 19.18 -23.73 5.67
N LYS A 134 18.90 -24.47 6.76
CA LYS A 134 17.80 -25.44 6.81
C LYS A 134 16.43 -24.78 6.55
N VAL A 135 16.25 -23.56 7.03
CA VAL A 135 15.01 -22.80 6.79
C VAL A 135 14.94 -22.35 5.33
N THR A 136 16.05 -21.89 4.76
CA THR A 136 16.13 -21.56 3.32
C THR A 136 15.74 -22.76 2.44
N GLU A 137 16.25 -23.96 2.73
CA GLU A 137 15.86 -25.19 2.01
C GLU A 137 14.36 -25.50 2.14
N SER A 138 13.77 -25.26 3.32
CA SER A 138 12.32 -25.38 3.52
C SER A 138 11.53 -24.36 2.70
N LEU A 139 11.97 -23.11 2.63
CA LEU A 139 11.33 -22.05 1.84
C LEU A 139 11.37 -22.37 0.34
N GLU A 140 12.49 -22.90 -0.16
CA GLU A 140 12.59 -23.38 -1.55
C GLU A 140 11.59 -24.51 -1.83
N LYS A 141 11.46 -25.49 -0.93
CA LYS A 141 10.46 -26.57 -1.06
C LYS A 141 9.03 -26.03 -1.08
N ILE A 142 8.74 -25.04 -0.24
CA ILE A 142 7.42 -24.38 -0.18
C ILE A 142 7.10 -23.71 -1.51
N VAL A 143 8.02 -22.90 -2.06
CA VAL A 143 7.79 -22.22 -3.34
C VAL A 143 7.69 -23.21 -4.50
N ASN A 144 8.52 -24.25 -4.52
CA ASN A 144 8.46 -25.30 -5.55
C ASN A 144 7.13 -26.04 -5.56
N ALA A 145 6.46 -26.20 -4.41
CA ALA A 145 5.15 -26.84 -4.34
C ALA A 145 4.06 -26.07 -5.11
N ALA A 146 4.21 -24.75 -5.29
CA ALA A 146 3.29 -23.94 -6.07
C ALA A 146 3.44 -24.14 -7.60
N SER A 147 4.54 -24.77 -8.06
CA SER A 147 4.84 -24.97 -9.49
C SER A 147 4.73 -23.67 -10.31
N LEU A 148 5.38 -22.61 -9.81
CA LEU A 148 5.31 -21.27 -10.39
C LEU A 148 5.84 -21.23 -11.83
N LYS A 149 5.24 -20.36 -12.65
CA LYS A 149 5.64 -20.09 -14.03
C LYS A 149 5.85 -18.58 -14.23
N PRO A 150 6.59 -18.16 -15.27
CA PRO A 150 6.85 -16.74 -15.50
C PRO A 150 5.60 -15.88 -15.72
N SER A 151 4.50 -16.47 -16.20
CA SER A 151 3.23 -15.78 -16.39
C SER A 151 2.36 -15.70 -15.12
N HIS A 152 2.82 -16.26 -14.00
CA HIS A 152 1.99 -16.30 -12.80
C HIS A 152 2.02 -14.97 -12.05
N LYS A 153 0.89 -14.59 -11.47
CA LYS A 153 0.74 -13.55 -10.47
C LYS A 153 0.64 -14.18 -9.09
N VAL A 154 1.44 -13.68 -8.14
CA VAL A 154 1.60 -14.28 -6.82
C VAL A 154 1.23 -13.32 -5.71
N LEU A 155 0.52 -13.81 -4.70
CA LEU A 155 0.25 -13.11 -3.44
C LEU A 155 1.02 -13.77 -2.29
N ASP A 156 1.77 -12.98 -1.51
CA ASP A 156 2.42 -13.38 -0.27
C ASP A 156 1.68 -12.76 0.92
N CYS A 157 0.84 -13.55 1.60
CA CYS A 157 0.04 -13.12 2.74
C CYS A 157 0.86 -13.19 4.03
N GLY A 158 0.91 -12.09 4.78
CA GLY A 158 1.74 -11.98 5.99
C GLY A 158 3.22 -12.10 5.65
N CYS A 159 3.68 -11.32 4.68
CA CYS A 159 5.01 -11.46 4.07
C CYS A 159 6.17 -11.28 5.05
N GLY A 160 5.93 -10.66 6.22
CA GLY A 160 6.95 -10.34 7.20
C GLY A 160 8.10 -9.55 6.56
N PRO A 161 9.36 -9.87 6.86
CA PRO A 161 10.51 -9.20 6.26
C PRO A 161 10.79 -9.65 4.81
N GLY A 162 9.90 -10.45 4.18
CA GLY A 162 10.02 -10.88 2.79
C GLY A 162 10.84 -12.14 2.55
N ARG A 163 10.84 -13.11 3.47
CA ARG A 163 11.70 -14.31 3.36
C ARG A 163 11.36 -15.21 2.16
N LEU A 164 10.09 -15.28 1.76
CA LEU A 164 9.67 -16.05 0.59
C LEU A 164 9.94 -15.34 -0.74
N ILE A 165 9.96 -14.00 -0.73
CA ILE A 165 10.01 -13.17 -1.93
C ILE A 165 11.19 -13.51 -2.86
N PRO A 166 12.45 -13.67 -2.38
CA PRO A 166 13.56 -14.07 -3.24
C PRO A 166 13.31 -15.37 -4.00
N HIS A 167 12.69 -16.35 -3.34
CA HIS A 167 12.39 -17.66 -3.92
C HIS A 167 11.25 -17.57 -4.93
N ILE A 168 10.23 -16.75 -4.65
CA ILE A 168 9.13 -16.46 -5.59
C ILE A 168 9.67 -15.76 -6.84
N LEU A 169 10.46 -14.70 -6.68
CA LEU A 169 11.04 -13.94 -7.78
C LEU A 169 12.01 -14.77 -8.63
N ALA A 170 12.72 -15.73 -8.02
CA ALA A 170 13.59 -16.65 -8.75
C ALA A 170 12.84 -17.53 -9.76
N ALA A 171 11.52 -17.72 -9.60
CA ALA A 171 10.68 -18.41 -10.57
C ALA A 171 10.31 -17.53 -11.79
N GLY A 172 10.71 -16.25 -11.80
CA GLY A 172 10.51 -15.33 -12.92
C GLY A 172 9.06 -14.88 -13.12
N VAL A 173 8.24 -14.94 -12.06
CA VAL A 173 6.81 -14.60 -12.07
C VAL A 173 6.55 -13.16 -12.54
N GLU A 174 5.35 -12.93 -13.08
CA GLU A 174 4.96 -11.66 -13.70
C GLU A 174 4.82 -10.55 -12.66
N ASP A 175 4.17 -10.86 -11.54
CA ASP A 175 3.87 -9.90 -10.49
C ASP A 175 3.84 -10.57 -9.11
N VAL A 176 4.24 -9.81 -8.10
CA VAL A 176 4.20 -10.22 -6.69
C VAL A 176 3.57 -9.12 -5.87
N VAL A 177 2.50 -9.48 -5.16
CA VAL A 177 1.88 -8.64 -4.13
C VAL A 177 2.23 -9.20 -2.77
N ALA A 178 2.81 -8.39 -1.90
CA ALA A 178 3.16 -8.74 -0.53
C ALA A 178 2.28 -7.95 0.44
N VAL A 179 1.70 -8.65 1.42
CA VAL A 179 0.74 -8.07 2.37
C VAL A 179 1.18 -8.35 3.79
N ASP A 180 1.11 -7.34 4.66
CA ASP A 180 1.35 -7.51 6.09
C ASP A 180 0.57 -6.47 6.91
N LEU A 181 0.23 -6.79 8.16
CA LEU A 181 -0.39 -5.84 9.09
C LEU A 181 0.61 -4.74 9.50
N SER A 182 1.89 -5.11 9.63
CA SER A 182 2.97 -4.25 10.10
C SER A 182 3.58 -3.41 8.98
N ILE A 183 3.58 -2.08 9.17
CA ILE A 183 4.26 -1.18 8.24
C ILE A 183 5.78 -1.38 8.27
N MET A 184 6.33 -1.82 9.42
CA MET A 184 7.76 -2.11 9.54
C MET A 184 8.17 -3.34 8.73
N MET A 185 7.33 -4.37 8.67
CA MET A 185 7.56 -5.53 7.79
C MET A 185 7.55 -5.12 6.32
N ILE A 186 6.53 -4.35 5.91
CA ILE A 186 6.45 -3.79 4.55
C ILE A 186 7.68 -2.92 4.21
N ALA A 187 8.19 -2.14 5.16
CA ALA A 187 9.39 -1.32 4.97
C ALA A 187 10.63 -2.19 4.70
N LEU A 188 10.79 -3.32 5.41
CA LEU A 188 11.91 -4.26 5.19
C LEU A 188 11.84 -4.95 3.83
N VAL A 189 10.64 -5.27 3.36
CA VAL A 189 10.43 -5.76 1.98
C VAL A 189 10.84 -4.69 0.98
N LYS A 190 10.38 -3.45 1.17
CA LYS A 190 10.67 -2.34 0.26
C LYS A 190 12.13 -1.88 0.26
N GLU A 191 12.88 -2.11 1.33
CA GLU A 191 14.32 -1.86 1.36
C GLU A 191 15.10 -2.80 0.43
N GLN A 192 14.55 -3.99 0.17
CA GLN A 192 15.22 -5.05 -0.60
C GLN A 192 14.63 -5.27 -2.00
N PHE A 193 13.32 -5.03 -2.17
CA PHE A 193 12.57 -5.38 -3.37
C PHE A 193 11.70 -4.22 -3.85
N ASP A 194 12.29 -3.33 -4.67
CA ASP A 194 11.57 -2.17 -5.23
C ASP A 194 10.38 -2.59 -6.11
N ASN A 195 10.52 -3.69 -6.84
CA ASN A 195 9.56 -4.20 -7.82
C ASN A 195 8.39 -5.01 -7.24
N VAL A 196 8.38 -5.30 -5.93
CA VAL A 196 7.27 -6.02 -5.28
C VAL A 196 6.19 -5.04 -4.87
N ARG A 197 4.93 -5.26 -5.25
CA ARG A 197 3.82 -4.42 -4.77
C ARG A 197 3.55 -4.76 -3.32
N CYS A 198 3.38 -3.73 -2.47
CA CYS A 198 3.15 -3.94 -1.05
C CYS A 198 1.84 -3.30 -0.61
N TRP A 199 1.11 -3.97 0.27
CA TRP A 199 -0.10 -3.43 0.89
C TRP A 199 -0.09 -3.69 2.38
N GLN A 200 -0.27 -2.63 3.16
CA GLN A 200 -0.41 -2.75 4.60
C GLN A 200 -1.89 -2.95 4.94
N GLY A 201 -2.21 -4.07 5.59
CA GLY A 201 -3.55 -4.33 6.07
C GLY A 201 -3.83 -5.80 6.34
N ASP A 202 -5.07 -6.09 6.70
CA ASP A 202 -5.52 -7.45 7.01
C ASP A 202 -5.87 -8.22 5.74
N ILE A 203 -5.44 -9.48 5.68
CA ILE A 203 -5.67 -10.43 4.59
C ILE A 203 -7.17 -10.57 4.28
N VAL A 204 -8.04 -10.50 5.28
CA VAL A 204 -9.49 -10.62 5.06
C VAL A 204 -10.11 -9.41 4.36
N ASN A 205 -9.38 -8.28 4.30
CA ASN A 205 -9.80 -7.01 3.73
C ASN A 205 -9.05 -6.66 2.42
N LEU A 206 -8.48 -7.66 1.76
CA LEU A 206 -7.76 -7.45 0.50
C LEU A 206 -8.68 -6.95 -0.62
N PRO A 207 -8.26 -5.93 -1.39
CA PRO A 207 -9.04 -5.45 -2.53
C PRO A 207 -9.25 -6.54 -3.59
N PRO A 208 -10.49 -6.79 -4.06
CA PRO A 208 -10.74 -7.78 -5.12
C PRO A 208 -9.94 -7.53 -6.41
N ALA A 209 -9.62 -6.26 -6.69
CA ALA A 209 -8.84 -5.84 -7.86
C ALA A 209 -7.35 -6.24 -7.80
N PHE A 210 -6.87 -6.83 -6.69
CA PHE A 210 -5.51 -7.33 -6.61
C PHE A 210 -5.33 -8.65 -7.35
N GLY A 211 -6.37 -9.48 -7.37
CA GLY A 211 -6.39 -10.73 -8.12
C GLY A 211 -6.93 -10.55 -9.55
N PRO A 212 -7.12 -11.65 -10.28
CA PRO A 212 -6.92 -13.02 -9.82
C PRO A 212 -5.42 -13.43 -9.71
N PHE A 213 -5.10 -14.34 -8.80
CA PHE A 213 -3.75 -14.88 -8.57
C PHE A 213 -3.66 -16.36 -8.97
N ASP A 214 -2.52 -16.75 -9.54
CA ASP A 214 -2.19 -18.15 -9.85
C ASP A 214 -1.77 -18.93 -8.60
N ALA A 215 -1.07 -18.25 -7.68
CA ALA A 215 -0.60 -18.83 -6.44
C ALA A 215 -0.68 -17.81 -5.30
N ILE A 216 -1.15 -18.27 -4.14
CA ILE A 216 -1.23 -17.47 -2.91
C ILE A 216 -0.50 -18.21 -1.80
N PHE A 217 0.52 -17.59 -1.20
CA PHE A 217 1.26 -18.14 -0.08
C PHE A 217 0.68 -17.62 1.24
N VAL A 218 0.41 -18.54 2.17
CA VAL A 218 0.03 -18.28 3.56
C VAL A 218 1.05 -19.00 4.44
N ASN A 219 2.25 -18.45 4.50
CA ASN A 219 3.39 -19.07 5.17
C ASN A 219 3.58 -18.48 6.58
N GLU A 220 3.53 -19.33 7.61
CA GLU A 220 3.70 -18.97 9.03
C GLU A 220 2.67 -17.92 9.51
N VAL A 221 1.46 -18.00 8.95
CA VAL A 221 0.39 -17.00 9.14
C VAL A 221 -0.91 -17.60 9.65
N LEU A 222 -1.29 -18.80 9.18
CA LEU A 222 -2.63 -19.34 9.42
C LEU A 222 -2.90 -19.65 10.91
N GLU A 223 -1.86 -19.94 11.69
CA GLU A 223 -1.95 -20.11 13.14
C GLU A 223 -2.10 -18.79 13.92
N SER A 224 -1.74 -17.66 13.28
CA SER A 224 -1.64 -16.32 13.88
C SER A 224 -2.85 -15.43 13.58
N VAL A 225 -3.68 -15.78 12.60
CA VAL A 225 -4.84 -14.97 12.20
C VAL A 225 -5.99 -15.09 13.20
N HIS A 226 -6.89 -14.10 13.23
CA HIS A 226 -8.08 -14.17 14.09
C HIS A 226 -8.99 -15.34 13.70
N SER A 227 -9.24 -15.52 12.41
CA SER A 227 -10.08 -16.60 11.87
C SER A 227 -9.44 -17.25 10.64
N GLN A 228 -9.10 -18.54 10.77
CA GLN A 228 -8.55 -19.36 9.68
C GLN A 228 -9.54 -19.49 8.52
N GLU A 229 -10.82 -19.68 8.84
CA GLU A 229 -11.90 -19.80 7.86
C GLU A 229 -12.10 -18.51 7.05
N ALA A 230 -12.08 -17.35 7.73
CA ALA A 230 -12.26 -16.06 7.06
C ALA A 230 -11.11 -15.76 6.10
N VAL A 231 -9.86 -16.06 6.51
CA VAL A 231 -8.69 -15.90 5.67
C VAL A 231 -8.76 -16.78 4.43
N LEU A 232 -9.05 -18.08 4.59
CA LEU A 232 -9.14 -18.99 3.44
C LEU A 232 -10.26 -18.60 2.47
N LYS A 233 -11.42 -18.16 2.97
CA LYS A 233 -12.49 -17.62 2.11
C LYS A 233 -12.06 -16.37 1.36
N ALA A 234 -11.39 -15.43 2.04
CA ALA A 234 -10.91 -14.20 1.42
C ALA A 234 -9.90 -14.48 0.30
N VAL A 235 -8.89 -15.30 0.57
CA VAL A 235 -7.86 -15.59 -0.45
C VAL A 235 -8.37 -16.51 -1.57
N ALA A 236 -9.28 -17.45 -1.30
CA ALA A 236 -9.92 -18.25 -2.35
C ALA A 236 -10.74 -17.40 -3.33
N GLY A 237 -11.33 -16.30 -2.85
CA GLY A 237 -12.01 -15.30 -3.67
C GLY A 237 -11.10 -14.54 -4.64
N LEU A 238 -9.78 -14.57 -4.40
CA LEU A 238 -8.76 -13.91 -5.23
C LEU A 238 -8.01 -14.88 -6.15
N LEU A 239 -8.29 -16.19 -6.10
CA LEU A 239 -7.67 -17.16 -7.01
C LEU A 239 -8.28 -17.08 -8.41
N GLN A 240 -7.43 -17.24 -9.43
CA GLN A 240 -7.91 -17.66 -10.74
C GLN A 240 -8.46 -19.10 -10.68
N PRO A 241 -9.34 -19.51 -11.61
CA PRO A 241 -9.72 -20.91 -11.76
C PRO A 241 -8.50 -21.82 -11.88
N GLY A 242 -8.37 -22.79 -10.98
CA GLY A 242 -7.26 -23.75 -10.93
C GLY A 242 -5.98 -23.24 -10.23
N GLY A 243 -6.00 -22.00 -9.73
CA GLY A 243 -4.94 -21.46 -8.89
C GLY A 243 -4.79 -22.23 -7.57
N ALA A 244 -3.66 -22.02 -6.88
CA ALA A 244 -3.35 -22.70 -5.63
C ALA A 244 -3.16 -21.75 -4.44
N ILE A 245 -3.58 -22.19 -3.26
CA ILE A 245 -3.17 -21.64 -1.97
C ILE A 245 -2.16 -22.61 -1.33
N ILE A 246 -1.03 -22.07 -0.90
CA ILE A 246 0.06 -22.81 -0.26
C ILE A 246 0.12 -22.37 1.21
N ILE A 247 -0.39 -23.21 2.10
CA ILE A 247 -0.29 -23.01 3.55
C ILE A 247 0.98 -23.72 4.01
N SER A 248 1.85 -23.05 4.75
CA SER A 248 3.13 -23.66 5.13
C SER A 248 3.70 -23.13 6.42
N HIS A 249 4.62 -23.91 7.00
CA HIS A 249 5.47 -23.49 8.11
C HIS A 249 6.86 -24.11 7.93
N SER A 250 7.88 -23.27 7.73
CA SER A 250 9.23 -23.72 7.32
C SER A 250 9.95 -24.56 8.38
N GLN A 251 9.52 -24.43 9.64
CA GLN A 251 10.05 -25.15 10.80
C GLN A 251 9.02 -26.10 11.46
N GLY A 252 7.88 -26.33 10.80
CA GLY A 252 6.85 -27.29 11.21
C GLY A 252 6.07 -27.00 12.48
N ARG A 253 5.20 -27.96 12.81
CA ARG A 253 4.23 -27.89 13.91
C ARG A 253 4.87 -27.66 15.27
N ARG A 254 6.05 -28.23 15.52
CA ARG A 254 6.72 -28.10 16.83
C ARG A 254 7.02 -26.63 17.17
N VAL A 255 7.43 -25.84 16.19
CA VAL A 255 7.74 -24.42 16.37
C VAL A 255 6.46 -23.60 16.49
N SER A 256 5.46 -23.86 15.65
CA SER A 256 4.14 -23.21 15.73
C SER A 256 3.50 -23.39 17.12
N GLU A 257 3.47 -24.62 17.66
CA GLU A 257 2.92 -24.91 18.99
C GLU A 257 3.73 -24.26 20.13
N PHE A 258 5.05 -24.10 19.95
CA PHE A 258 5.87 -23.37 20.90
C PHE A 258 5.45 -21.90 20.99
N TYR A 259 5.20 -21.24 19.85
CA TYR A 259 4.76 -19.84 19.81
C TYR A 259 3.33 -19.67 20.32
N LYS A 260 2.40 -20.57 19.97
CA LYS A 260 1.06 -20.65 20.56
C LYS A 260 1.10 -20.70 22.08
N LYS A 261 1.96 -21.56 22.67
CA LYS A 261 2.09 -21.65 24.13
C LYS A 261 2.72 -20.40 24.75
N LYS A 262 3.66 -19.77 24.05
CA LYS A 262 4.41 -18.61 24.54
C LYS A 262 3.62 -17.31 24.47
N SER A 263 2.84 -17.13 23.41
CA SER A 263 2.09 -15.92 23.08
C SER A 263 0.73 -16.29 22.43
N PRO A 264 -0.19 -16.91 23.17
CA PRO A 264 -1.49 -17.35 22.65
C PRO A 264 -2.36 -16.20 22.14
N GLU A 265 -2.13 -14.98 22.62
CA GLU A 265 -2.79 -13.76 22.14
C GLU A 265 -2.35 -13.32 20.73
N LEU A 266 -1.20 -13.81 20.24
CA LEU A 266 -0.71 -13.56 18.88
C LEU A 266 -0.93 -14.79 17.99
N HIS A 267 -0.88 -15.99 18.57
CA HIS A 267 -1.01 -17.27 17.87
C HIS A 267 -2.15 -18.08 18.49
N PRO A 268 -3.42 -17.74 18.24
CA PRO A 268 -4.56 -18.36 18.90
C PRO A 268 -4.82 -19.79 18.43
N HIS A 269 -4.35 -20.15 17.22
CA HIS A 269 -4.69 -21.42 16.58
C HIS A 269 -3.50 -22.38 16.53
N SER A 270 -3.81 -23.65 16.34
CA SER A 270 -2.82 -24.63 15.88
C SER A 270 -2.82 -24.67 14.36
N LEU A 271 -1.74 -25.18 13.76
CA LEU A 271 -1.79 -25.59 12.36
C LEU A 271 -2.84 -26.69 12.18
N PRO A 272 -3.74 -26.60 11.19
CA PRO A 272 -4.81 -27.58 11.06
C PRO A 272 -4.25 -28.95 10.71
N ASP A 273 -4.79 -30.00 11.32
CA ASP A 273 -4.55 -31.37 10.87
C ASP A 273 -5.27 -31.67 9.54
N THR A 274 -5.11 -32.89 9.00
CA THR A 274 -5.73 -33.28 7.73
C THR A 274 -7.25 -33.10 7.71
N GLU A 275 -7.95 -33.42 8.81
CA GLU A 275 -9.41 -33.39 8.85
C GLU A 275 -9.94 -31.97 9.09
N GLU A 276 -9.24 -31.18 9.90
CA GLU A 276 -9.51 -29.75 10.06
C GLU A 276 -9.28 -28.98 8.74
N LEU A 277 -8.16 -29.26 8.06
CA LEU A 277 -7.81 -28.64 6.79
C LEU A 277 -8.84 -28.95 5.71
N LYS A 278 -9.32 -30.19 5.61
CA LYS A 278 -10.40 -30.56 4.66
C LYS A 278 -11.68 -29.77 4.91
N LYS A 279 -12.09 -29.60 6.18
CA LYS A 279 -13.29 -28.81 6.53
C LYS A 279 -13.13 -27.34 6.16
N LEU A 280 -11.97 -26.77 6.46
CA LEU A 280 -11.63 -25.40 6.09
C LEU A 280 -11.63 -25.20 4.56
N ALA A 281 -11.03 -26.15 3.82
CA ALA A 281 -10.97 -26.14 2.36
C ALA A 281 -12.36 -26.26 1.72
N GLU A 282 -13.20 -27.19 2.19
CA GLU A 282 -14.58 -27.36 1.73
C GLU A 282 -15.39 -26.06 1.91
N GLY A 283 -15.26 -25.42 3.08
CA GLY A 283 -15.92 -24.14 3.38
C GLY A 283 -15.50 -22.97 2.48
N ALA A 284 -14.38 -23.10 1.75
CA ALA A 284 -13.82 -22.11 0.84
C ALA A 284 -13.85 -22.55 -0.64
N SER A 285 -14.52 -23.66 -0.99
CA SER A 285 -14.51 -24.24 -2.34
C SER A 285 -13.10 -24.58 -2.85
N LEU A 286 -12.32 -25.24 -2.00
CA LEU A 286 -10.96 -25.69 -2.29
C LEU A 286 -10.84 -27.21 -2.10
N ASP A 287 -10.00 -27.84 -2.91
CA ASP A 287 -9.60 -29.24 -2.77
C ASP A 287 -8.17 -29.33 -2.21
N VAL A 288 -7.93 -30.24 -1.26
CA VAL A 288 -6.57 -30.51 -0.75
C VAL A 288 -5.82 -31.39 -1.76
N GLU A 289 -4.85 -30.82 -2.47
CA GLU A 289 -4.03 -31.53 -3.47
C GLU A 289 -2.87 -32.27 -2.81
N ALA A 290 -2.15 -31.61 -1.90
CA ALA A 290 -1.00 -32.17 -1.21
C ALA A 290 -0.99 -31.74 0.26
N PHE A 291 -0.52 -32.62 1.14
CA PHE A 291 -0.43 -32.35 2.57
C PHE A 291 0.78 -33.04 3.19
N THR A 292 1.52 -32.33 4.03
CA THR A 292 2.63 -32.84 4.83
C THR A 292 2.61 -32.12 6.18
N ASP A 293 2.53 -32.89 7.25
CA ASP A 293 2.61 -32.40 8.62
C ASP A 293 3.68 -33.18 9.36
N ALA A 294 4.88 -32.61 9.38
CA ALA A 294 6.03 -33.13 10.10
C ALA A 294 6.40 -32.19 11.25
N GLU A 295 7.15 -32.69 12.23
CA GLU A 295 7.56 -31.89 13.39
C GLU A 295 8.32 -30.62 13.00
N ASP A 296 9.13 -30.69 11.94
CA ASP A 296 10.02 -29.63 11.47
C ASP A 296 9.66 -29.06 10.08
N PHE A 297 8.55 -29.47 9.49
CA PHE A 297 8.03 -28.93 8.24
C PHE A 297 6.53 -29.13 8.10
N TYR A 298 5.80 -28.09 7.70
CA TYR A 298 4.37 -28.20 7.38
C TYR A 298 4.10 -27.60 6.01
N LEU A 299 3.30 -28.29 5.20
CA LEU A 299 2.91 -27.86 3.86
C LEU A 299 1.54 -28.41 3.51
N ALA A 300 0.65 -27.55 3.03
CA ALA A 300 -0.58 -27.92 2.37
C ALA A 300 -0.71 -27.14 1.06
N VAL A 301 -1.07 -27.83 -0.02
CA VAL A 301 -1.43 -27.23 -1.31
C VAL A 301 -2.92 -27.44 -1.51
N LEU A 302 -3.66 -26.34 -1.59
CA LEU A 302 -5.08 -26.30 -1.83
C LEU A 302 -5.34 -25.76 -3.24
N ARG A 303 -6.17 -26.41 -4.04
CA ARG A 303 -6.54 -25.97 -5.39
C ARG A 303 -7.97 -25.48 -5.42
N ASP A 304 -8.23 -24.49 -6.26
CA ASP A 304 -9.59 -24.07 -6.56
C ASP A 304 -10.40 -25.21 -7.21
N SER A 305 -11.45 -25.68 -6.51
CA SER A 305 -12.28 -26.80 -6.97
C SER A 305 -13.23 -26.42 -8.10
N ARG A 306 -13.44 -25.12 -8.34
CA ARG A 306 -14.30 -24.62 -9.42
C ARG A 306 -13.79 -25.03 -10.81
N ALA A 307 -12.47 -25.23 -10.95
CA ALA A 307 -11.83 -25.67 -12.19
C ALA A 307 -12.22 -27.09 -12.62
N SER A 308 -12.55 -27.98 -11.68
CA SER A 308 -12.89 -29.39 -11.93
C SER A 308 -14.27 -29.59 -12.59
N SER A 309 -15.08 -28.53 -12.67
CA SER A 309 -16.46 -28.57 -13.15
C SER A 309 -16.63 -28.15 -14.62
N GLU A 310 -15.58 -27.65 -15.27
CA GLU A 310 -15.65 -27.22 -16.67
C GLU A 310 -15.15 -28.33 -17.61
N THR A 311 -16.07 -28.90 -18.39
CA THR A 311 -15.72 -29.72 -19.56
C THR A 311 -14.96 -28.86 -20.57
N PRO A 312 -13.90 -29.37 -21.23
CA PRO A 312 -13.12 -28.58 -22.17
C PRO A 312 -14.00 -28.19 -23.35
N ARG A 313 -14.51 -26.96 -23.35
CA ARG A 313 -15.16 -26.40 -24.54
C ARG A 313 -14.07 -26.25 -25.59
N ARG A 314 -14.14 -27.15 -26.57
CA ARG A 314 -13.57 -27.05 -27.90
C ARG A 314 -13.64 -25.58 -28.34
N ARG A 315 -12.49 -25.02 -28.70
CA ARG A 315 -12.39 -23.77 -29.47
C ARG A 315 -13.37 -23.88 -30.65
N GLU A 316 -14.50 -23.20 -30.54
CA GLU A 316 -15.32 -22.81 -31.67
C GLU A 316 -15.53 -21.31 -31.54
N GLU A 317 -15.12 -20.65 -32.63
CA GLU A 317 -15.12 -19.23 -32.87
C GLU A 317 -16.51 -18.64 -32.63
N ALA A 318 -16.71 -18.05 -31.45
CA ALA A 318 -17.65 -16.97 -31.27
C ALA A 318 -16.80 -15.73 -30.97
N ALA A 319 -16.64 -14.89 -31.98
CA ALA A 319 -16.01 -13.59 -31.88
C ALA A 319 -16.75 -12.74 -30.83
N THR A 320 -16.24 -12.73 -29.60
CA THR A 320 -16.40 -11.63 -28.66
C THR A 320 -14.99 -11.22 -28.27
N SER A 321 -14.43 -10.37 -29.14
CA SER A 321 -13.19 -9.59 -29.04
C SER A 321 -12.61 -9.50 -27.63
N ASP A 322 -11.36 -9.92 -27.52
CA ASP A 322 -10.44 -9.70 -26.41
C ASP A 322 -10.34 -8.19 -26.06
N TRP A 323 -10.32 -7.85 -24.76
CA TRP A 323 -10.19 -6.47 -24.27
C TRP A 323 -9.19 -6.32 -23.09
N GLU A 324 -8.26 -7.26 -22.88
CA GLU A 324 -7.24 -7.14 -21.81
C GLU A 324 -5.79 -6.90 -22.30
N ASP A 325 -5.60 -6.64 -23.60
CA ASP A 325 -4.29 -6.31 -24.19
C ASP A 325 -4.13 -4.82 -24.62
N ASP A 326 -4.99 -3.91 -24.16
CA ASP A 326 -4.79 -2.45 -24.32
C ASP A 326 -4.19 -1.88 -23.01
N PRO A 327 -2.98 -1.27 -23.02
CA PRO A 327 -2.26 -0.82 -21.82
C PRO A 327 -2.94 0.30 -21.02
N TYR A 328 -4.11 0.78 -21.45
CA TYR A 328 -4.86 1.82 -20.75
C TYR A 328 -6.27 1.32 -20.38
N TYR A 329 -6.50 1.17 -19.09
CA TYR A 329 -7.75 0.72 -18.48
C TYR A 329 -8.93 1.59 -18.97
N PHE A 330 -9.83 1.05 -19.79
CA PHE A 330 -11.05 1.76 -20.18
C PHE A 330 -12.02 1.80 -19.00
N ALA A 331 -12.59 2.99 -18.75
CA ALA A 331 -13.82 3.05 -17.98
C ALA A 331 -14.88 2.23 -18.73
N LYS A 332 -15.69 1.41 -18.04
CA LYS A 332 -16.76 0.58 -18.65
C LYS A 332 -17.74 1.41 -19.51
N ALA A 333 -17.76 2.73 -19.34
CA ALA A 333 -18.31 3.74 -20.24
C ALA A 333 -17.53 5.06 -20.08
N PRO A 334 -17.51 5.96 -21.09
CA PRO A 334 -16.90 7.28 -20.96
C PRO A 334 -17.44 8.06 -19.76
N LEU A 335 -16.55 8.73 -19.03
CA LEU A 335 -16.91 9.58 -17.90
C LEU A 335 -16.90 11.05 -18.34
N TYR A 336 -18.01 11.74 -18.09
CA TYR A 336 -18.24 13.11 -18.54
C TYR A 336 -18.16 14.06 -17.36
N MET A 337 -17.33 15.10 -17.44
CA MET A 337 -17.23 16.12 -16.40
C MET A 337 -17.26 17.51 -17.03
N LYS A 338 -17.92 18.45 -16.34
CA LYS A 338 -17.84 19.87 -16.67
C LYS A 338 -17.81 20.71 -15.41
N THR A 339 -16.82 21.58 -15.28
CA THR A 339 -16.76 22.57 -14.19
C THR A 339 -16.07 23.83 -14.69
N PRO A 340 -16.26 24.97 -14.00
CA PRO A 340 -15.33 26.08 -14.10
C PRO A 340 -13.91 25.63 -13.71
N VAL A 341 -12.90 26.21 -14.36
CA VAL A 341 -11.50 26.01 -13.97
C VAL A 341 -11.20 26.85 -12.74
N VAL A 342 -10.76 26.21 -11.65
CA VAL A 342 -10.46 26.88 -10.39
C VAL A 342 -8.96 27.10 -10.22
N SER A 343 -8.59 28.06 -9.37
CA SER A 343 -7.20 28.30 -9.02
C SER A 343 -6.65 27.12 -8.21
N GLY A 344 -5.56 26.52 -8.69
CA GLY A 344 -4.79 25.51 -7.94
C GLY A 344 -3.76 26.14 -7.00
N PHE A 345 -2.94 25.30 -6.36
CA PHE A 345 -1.89 25.73 -5.42
C PHE A 345 -0.61 26.27 -6.11
N GLY A 346 -0.60 26.39 -7.45
CA GLY A 346 0.56 26.90 -8.20
C GLY A 346 1.81 26.02 -8.10
N ARG A 347 1.66 24.73 -7.80
CA ARG A 347 2.78 23.80 -7.58
C ARG A 347 3.36 23.35 -8.92
N GLY A 348 4.49 23.93 -9.32
CA GLY A 348 5.52 23.35 -10.18
C GLY A 348 5.17 22.96 -11.63
N SER A 349 3.99 22.43 -11.94
CA SER A 349 3.62 21.83 -13.23
C SER A 349 3.82 22.78 -14.41
N ARG A 350 3.42 24.05 -14.26
CA ARG A 350 3.70 25.12 -15.24
C ARG A 350 5.20 25.37 -15.43
N GLN A 351 6.00 25.33 -14.37
CA GLN A 351 7.45 25.49 -14.42
C GLN A 351 8.16 24.25 -15.00
N LEU A 352 7.51 23.08 -14.91
CA LEU A 352 7.94 21.82 -15.53
C LEU A 352 7.52 21.69 -17.01
N GLY A 353 6.73 22.64 -17.52
CA GLY A 353 6.29 22.67 -18.92
C GLY A 353 4.92 22.03 -19.20
N PHE A 354 4.18 21.61 -18.17
CA PHE A 354 2.88 20.93 -18.28
C PHE A 354 1.81 21.69 -17.49
N PRO A 355 1.30 22.84 -17.98
CA PRO A 355 0.29 23.60 -17.26
C PRO A 355 -1.01 22.80 -17.10
N THR A 356 -1.54 22.76 -15.88
CA THR A 356 -2.79 22.03 -15.54
C THR A 356 -3.93 22.98 -15.19
N ALA A 357 -5.13 22.65 -15.65
CA ALA A 357 -6.39 23.25 -15.24
C ALA A 357 -6.98 22.44 -14.08
N ASN A 358 -7.30 23.09 -12.96
CA ASN A 358 -7.89 22.39 -11.83
C ASN A 358 -9.42 22.39 -11.98
N LEU A 359 -10.04 21.21 -11.87
CA LEU A 359 -11.51 21.11 -11.79
C LEU A 359 -11.96 21.24 -10.34
N ALA A 360 -13.22 21.64 -10.14
CA ALA A 360 -13.85 21.81 -8.82
C ALA A 360 -14.44 20.48 -8.33
N PRO A 361 -13.78 19.72 -7.42
CA PRO A 361 -14.22 18.38 -7.04
C PRO A 361 -15.58 18.37 -6.33
N GLU A 362 -15.91 19.46 -5.63
CA GLU A 362 -17.21 19.67 -4.99
C GLU A 362 -18.39 19.70 -5.97
N LEU A 363 -18.14 19.97 -7.26
CA LEU A 363 -19.16 19.94 -8.31
C LEU A 363 -19.22 18.58 -9.04
N LEU A 364 -18.32 17.65 -8.73
CA LEU A 364 -18.13 16.38 -9.43
C LEU A 364 -18.27 15.17 -8.49
N VAL A 365 -18.95 15.32 -7.36
CA VAL A 365 -19.04 14.29 -6.31
C VAL A 365 -19.53 12.94 -6.85
N LYS A 366 -20.45 12.96 -7.81
CA LYS A 366 -21.01 11.73 -8.41
C LYS A 366 -20.03 11.09 -9.39
N GLU A 367 -19.37 11.90 -10.21
CA GLU A 367 -18.38 11.47 -11.19
C GLU A 367 -17.11 10.92 -10.53
N LEU A 368 -16.82 11.37 -9.31
CA LEU A 368 -15.66 10.94 -8.51
C LEU A 368 -15.93 9.75 -7.60
N ASP A 369 -17.20 9.40 -7.36
CA ASP A 369 -17.55 8.28 -6.47
C ASP A 369 -16.98 6.97 -7.01
N GLY A 370 -16.07 6.36 -6.25
CA GLY A 370 -15.36 5.14 -6.65
C GLY A 370 -14.31 5.32 -7.76
N LEU A 371 -14.03 6.55 -8.22
CA LEU A 371 -12.96 6.81 -9.18
C LEU A 371 -11.59 6.67 -8.48
N MET A 372 -10.75 5.78 -8.98
CA MET A 372 -9.41 5.56 -8.42
C MET A 372 -8.51 6.79 -8.62
N ASN A 373 -7.56 6.99 -7.71
CA ASN A 373 -6.52 7.99 -7.93
C ASN A 373 -5.55 7.48 -9.00
N GLY A 374 -5.28 8.32 -10.00
CA GLY A 374 -4.55 7.92 -11.18
C GLY A 374 -4.52 8.98 -12.26
N VAL A 375 -3.83 8.62 -13.35
CA VAL A 375 -3.71 9.43 -14.56
C VAL A 375 -4.59 8.83 -15.63
N TYR A 376 -5.35 9.67 -16.31
CA TYR A 376 -6.38 9.34 -17.27
C TYR A 376 -6.16 10.10 -18.57
N PHE A 377 -6.75 9.61 -19.66
CA PHE A 377 -6.73 10.26 -20.96
C PHE A 377 -8.13 10.47 -21.52
N GLY A 378 -8.25 11.42 -22.44
CA GLY A 378 -9.48 11.66 -23.16
C GLY A 378 -9.48 12.96 -23.94
N TRP A 379 -10.66 13.55 -24.07
CA TRP A 379 -10.88 14.79 -24.82
C TRP A 379 -11.32 15.92 -23.89
N ALA A 380 -10.87 17.13 -24.16
CA ALA A 380 -11.24 18.34 -23.45
C ALA A 380 -11.67 19.44 -24.42
N ARG A 381 -12.64 20.27 -24.00
CA ARG A 381 -12.98 21.53 -24.66
C ARG A 381 -13.09 22.63 -23.62
N LEU A 382 -12.38 23.72 -23.87
CA LEU A 382 -12.53 24.95 -23.11
C LEU A 382 -13.66 25.77 -23.74
N VAL A 383 -14.69 26.10 -22.95
CA VAL A 383 -15.81 26.93 -23.37
C VAL A 383 -15.57 28.34 -22.84
N ALA A 384 -15.12 29.23 -23.72
CA ALA A 384 -14.78 30.60 -23.36
C ALA A 384 -15.05 31.56 -24.53
N GLU A 385 -15.61 32.73 -24.23
CA GLU A 385 -15.88 33.77 -25.25
C GLU A 385 -14.57 34.25 -25.91
N GLY A 386 -14.52 34.22 -27.24
CA GLY A 386 -13.37 34.71 -28.02
C GLY A 386 -12.13 33.81 -28.03
N LYS A 387 -12.19 32.58 -27.48
CA LYS A 387 -11.09 31.60 -27.53
C LYS A 387 -11.34 30.52 -28.60
N ASP A 388 -10.30 29.76 -28.91
CA ASP A 388 -10.35 28.70 -29.91
C ASP A 388 -11.32 27.60 -29.48
N ASP A 389 -12.41 27.46 -30.23
CA ASP A 389 -13.54 26.59 -29.90
C ASP A 389 -13.31 25.13 -30.31
N LYS A 390 -12.11 24.62 -30.01
CA LYS A 390 -11.65 23.31 -30.45
C LYS A 390 -11.61 22.31 -29.31
N VAL A 391 -11.84 21.06 -29.69
CA VAL A 391 -11.66 19.90 -28.84
C VAL A 391 -10.20 19.43 -28.96
N TYR A 392 -9.56 19.23 -27.82
CA TYR A 392 -8.17 18.85 -27.70
C TYR A 392 -8.02 17.55 -26.92
N LYS A 393 -6.95 16.80 -27.20
CA LYS A 393 -6.54 15.66 -26.36
C LYS A 393 -6.17 16.18 -24.97
N MET A 394 -6.36 15.37 -23.94
CA MET A 394 -6.01 15.74 -22.57
C MET A 394 -5.47 14.56 -21.76
N VAL A 395 -4.65 14.90 -20.78
CA VAL A 395 -4.26 14.03 -19.67
C VAL A 395 -4.87 14.58 -18.39
N MET A 396 -5.45 13.74 -17.55
CA MET A 396 -6.08 14.14 -16.29
C MET A 396 -5.51 13.36 -15.11
N ASN A 397 -5.03 14.05 -14.08
CA ASN A 397 -4.60 13.44 -12.82
C ASN A 397 -5.68 13.60 -11.74
N VAL A 398 -6.05 12.49 -11.10
CA VAL A 398 -6.92 12.44 -9.92
C VAL A 398 -6.06 12.02 -8.73
N GLY A 399 -5.98 12.87 -7.71
CA GLY A 399 -5.12 12.66 -6.54
C GLY A 399 -5.76 13.11 -5.23
N ASN A 400 -5.01 13.06 -4.14
CA ASN A 400 -5.46 13.50 -2.81
C ASN A 400 -4.71 14.73 -2.32
N ARG A 401 -5.41 15.66 -1.65
CA ARG A 401 -4.78 16.76 -0.91
C ARG A 401 -4.05 16.22 0.33
N PRO A 402 -2.77 16.58 0.55
CA PRO A 402 -2.12 16.28 1.81
C PRO A 402 -2.80 17.05 2.96
N THR A 403 -3.07 16.36 4.07
CA THR A 403 -3.79 16.87 5.24
C THR A 403 -2.97 17.89 6.04
N PHE A 404 -2.94 19.15 5.58
CA PHE A 404 -2.54 20.30 6.40
C PHE A 404 -3.54 21.43 6.19
N ALA A 405 -3.93 22.09 7.30
CA ALA A 405 -4.71 23.33 7.51
C ALA A 405 -6.00 23.59 6.69
N ASP A 406 -6.07 23.19 5.42
CA ASP A 406 -7.11 23.60 4.46
C ASP A 406 -8.04 22.45 4.04
N GLY A 407 -8.03 21.34 4.81
CA GLY A 407 -8.95 20.21 4.67
C GLY A 407 -8.42 19.01 3.86
N ALA A 408 -9.11 17.87 4.00
CA ALA A 408 -8.91 16.66 3.20
C ALA A 408 -9.86 16.67 1.99
N GLY A 409 -9.42 16.20 0.82
CA GLY A 409 -10.26 16.07 -0.38
C GLY A 409 -9.49 15.62 -1.62
N GLN A 410 -10.21 15.16 -2.65
CA GLN A 410 -9.62 14.84 -3.95
C GLN A 410 -9.19 16.10 -4.72
N THR A 411 -8.25 15.97 -5.63
CA THR A 411 -7.83 16.99 -6.60
C THR A 411 -7.89 16.43 -8.00
N ILE A 412 -8.36 17.23 -8.94
CA ILE A 412 -8.45 16.85 -10.36
C ILE A 412 -7.72 17.91 -11.17
N GLU A 413 -6.68 17.50 -11.88
CA GLU A 413 -5.82 18.37 -12.66
C GLU A 413 -5.78 17.90 -14.12
N VAL A 414 -6.24 18.72 -15.05
CA VAL A 414 -6.30 18.41 -16.48
C VAL A 414 -5.20 19.16 -17.22
N HIS A 415 -4.26 18.45 -17.81
CA HIS A 415 -3.35 18.97 -18.82
C HIS A 415 -3.98 18.83 -20.21
N VAL A 416 -4.54 19.93 -20.74
CA VAL A 416 -5.01 19.99 -22.12
C VAL A 416 -3.80 20.06 -23.04
N LEU A 417 -3.71 19.17 -24.03
CA LEU A 417 -2.59 19.08 -24.98
C LEU A 417 -2.72 20.16 -26.07
N ASN A 418 -2.78 21.41 -25.62
CA ASN A 418 -2.77 22.62 -26.42
C ASN A 418 -2.04 23.74 -25.67
N LYS A 419 -1.44 24.65 -26.40
CA LYS A 419 -0.81 25.84 -25.81
C LYS A 419 -1.82 26.97 -25.76
N TYR A 420 -2.16 27.41 -24.55
CA TYR A 420 -2.93 28.61 -24.30
C TYR A 420 -2.00 29.74 -23.83
N GLU A 421 -2.10 30.90 -24.46
CA GLU A 421 -1.27 32.08 -24.13
C GLU A 421 -1.72 32.77 -22.83
N ALA A 422 -2.98 32.62 -22.47
CA ALA A 422 -3.58 33.22 -21.28
C ALA A 422 -4.25 32.16 -20.39
N ASP A 423 -4.24 32.41 -19.09
CA ASP A 423 -4.97 31.60 -18.13
C ASP A 423 -6.49 31.71 -18.39
N PHE A 424 -7.22 30.67 -18.00
CA PHE A 424 -8.66 30.52 -18.26
C PHE A 424 -9.42 30.12 -16.99
N TYR A 425 -9.01 30.67 -15.85
CA TYR A 425 -9.74 30.50 -14.59
C TYR A 425 -11.15 31.08 -14.71
N GLY A 426 -12.13 30.36 -14.17
CA GLY A 426 -13.54 30.69 -14.26
C GLY A 426 -14.23 30.22 -15.55
N ASP A 427 -13.49 30.01 -16.64
CA ASP A 427 -14.04 29.45 -17.87
C ASP A 427 -14.44 27.97 -17.66
N GLU A 428 -15.47 27.50 -18.37
CA GLU A 428 -15.94 26.12 -18.26
C GLU A 428 -15.00 25.18 -19.04
N LEU A 429 -14.47 24.16 -18.38
CA LEU A 429 -13.76 23.06 -19.03
C LEU A 429 -14.66 21.84 -19.03
N ARG A 430 -14.92 21.29 -20.22
CA ARG A 430 -15.61 20.02 -20.42
C ARG A 430 -14.61 18.95 -20.76
N VAL A 431 -14.73 17.79 -20.14
CA VAL A 431 -13.89 16.63 -20.43
C VAL A 431 -14.70 15.36 -20.60
N VAL A 432 -14.25 14.52 -21.53
CA VAL A 432 -14.70 13.14 -21.72
C VAL A 432 -13.51 12.24 -21.47
N VAL A 433 -13.54 11.52 -20.36
CA VAL A 433 -12.49 10.60 -19.92
C VAL A 433 -12.78 9.23 -20.50
N LEU A 434 -11.82 8.68 -21.24
CA LEU A 434 -11.99 7.42 -21.97
C LEU A 434 -11.26 6.26 -21.30
N GLY A 435 -10.16 6.51 -20.59
CA GLY A 435 -9.46 5.48 -19.85
C GLY A 435 -8.41 6.00 -18.88
N CYS A 436 -7.89 5.11 -18.05
CA CYS A 436 -6.83 5.29 -17.08
C CYS A 436 -5.52 4.77 -17.66
N ILE A 437 -4.51 5.62 -17.65
CA ILE A 437 -3.14 5.30 -18.06
C ILE A 437 -2.42 4.52 -16.96
N ARG A 438 -2.57 4.95 -15.70
CA ARG A 438 -1.89 4.35 -14.54
C ARG A 438 -2.44 4.86 -13.21
N PRO A 439 -2.21 4.14 -12.09
CA PRO A 439 -2.39 4.69 -10.74
C PRO A 439 -1.46 5.88 -10.43
N GLU A 440 -1.78 6.63 -9.36
CA GLU A 440 -0.91 7.68 -8.83
C GLU A 440 0.44 7.08 -8.36
N GLN A 441 1.54 7.75 -8.70
CA GLN A 441 2.89 7.27 -8.43
C GLN A 441 3.70 8.37 -7.72
N LYS A 442 4.55 7.96 -6.79
CA LYS A 442 5.55 8.84 -6.16
C LYS A 442 6.86 8.73 -6.94
N PHE A 443 7.46 9.87 -7.25
CA PHE A 443 8.74 9.94 -7.94
C PHE A 443 9.84 10.34 -6.95
N SER A 444 11.00 9.68 -7.06
CA SER A 444 12.19 9.97 -6.27
C SER A 444 12.94 11.20 -6.78
N SER A 445 12.69 11.64 -8.02
CA SER A 445 13.27 12.85 -8.60
C SER A 445 12.28 13.62 -9.49
N VAL A 446 12.56 14.91 -9.69
CA VAL A 446 11.80 15.76 -10.63
C VAL A 446 11.99 15.28 -12.08
N ALA A 447 13.16 14.72 -12.41
CA ALA A 447 13.44 14.21 -13.76
C ALA A 447 12.56 13.00 -14.09
N ASP A 448 12.38 12.08 -13.13
CA ASP A 448 11.52 10.91 -13.31
C ASP A 448 10.05 11.31 -13.46
N LEU A 449 9.60 12.29 -12.67
CA LEU A 449 8.26 12.88 -12.82
C LEU A 449 8.07 13.46 -14.23
N VAL A 450 9.02 14.26 -14.71
CA VAL A 450 8.96 14.88 -16.05
C VAL A 450 8.95 13.82 -17.15
N ASN A 451 9.82 12.81 -17.06
CA ASN A 451 9.87 11.72 -18.03
C ASN A 451 8.55 10.95 -18.05
N ARG A 452 7.99 10.66 -16.88
CA ARG A 452 6.71 9.96 -16.79
C ARG A 452 5.55 10.77 -17.36
N ILE A 453 5.50 12.09 -17.12
CA ILE A 453 4.46 12.94 -17.72
C ILE A 453 4.57 12.91 -19.25
N LYS A 454 5.79 12.93 -19.81
CA LYS A 454 5.98 12.82 -21.27
C LYS A 454 5.49 11.49 -21.82
N GLU A 455 5.76 10.39 -21.10
CA GLU A 455 5.21 9.08 -21.45
C GLU A 455 3.68 9.10 -21.42
N ASP A 456 3.06 9.61 -20.36
CA ASP A 456 1.60 9.69 -20.24
C ASP A 456 0.96 10.51 -21.38
N VAL A 457 1.64 11.56 -21.86
CA VAL A 457 1.24 12.34 -23.05
C VAL A 457 1.37 11.51 -24.33
N ALA A 458 2.50 10.84 -24.56
CA ALA A 458 2.72 10.03 -25.77
C ALA A 458 1.70 8.89 -25.88
N ILE A 459 1.47 8.21 -24.76
CA ILE A 459 0.42 7.22 -24.53
C ILE A 459 -0.95 7.76 -24.97
N THR A 460 -1.30 8.96 -24.50
CA THR A 460 -2.58 9.61 -24.78
C THR A 460 -2.72 9.94 -26.26
N GLU A 461 -1.64 10.45 -26.86
CA GLU A 461 -1.62 10.78 -28.28
C GLU A 461 -1.89 9.54 -29.13
N GLU A 462 -1.21 8.43 -28.84
CA GLU A 462 -1.38 7.15 -29.51
C GLU A 462 -2.78 6.56 -29.30
N ALA A 463 -3.23 6.46 -28.05
CA ALA A 463 -4.52 5.86 -27.71
C ALA A 463 -5.69 6.57 -28.42
N LEU A 464 -5.62 7.90 -28.58
CA LEU A 464 -6.68 8.70 -29.19
C LEU A 464 -6.65 8.74 -30.72
N GLU A 465 -5.70 8.07 -31.38
CA GLU A 465 -5.73 7.88 -32.84
C GLU A 465 -6.67 6.74 -33.27
N ASP A 466 -6.98 5.80 -32.38
CA ASP A 466 -7.95 4.73 -32.62
C ASP A 466 -9.36 5.32 -32.81
N ASP A 467 -10.01 4.97 -33.92
CA ASP A 467 -11.31 5.50 -34.34
C ASP A 467 -12.40 5.36 -33.27
N SER A 468 -12.37 4.27 -32.49
CA SER A 468 -13.33 4.01 -31.41
C SER A 468 -13.27 5.06 -30.29
N LYS A 469 -12.11 5.70 -30.11
CA LYS A 469 -11.88 6.77 -29.12
C LYS A 469 -11.86 8.15 -29.78
N ARG A 470 -11.37 8.22 -31.02
CA ARG A 470 -11.30 9.45 -31.81
C ARG A 470 -12.66 10.05 -32.10
N GLN A 471 -13.69 9.22 -32.26
CA GLN A 471 -15.07 9.68 -32.46
C GLN A 471 -15.55 10.61 -31.33
N PHE A 472 -15.07 10.45 -30.10
CA PHE A 472 -15.43 11.31 -28.97
C PHE A 472 -14.88 12.74 -29.06
N SER A 473 -13.94 13.02 -29.98
CA SER A 473 -13.56 14.40 -30.32
C SER A 473 -14.73 15.23 -30.88
N ARG A 474 -15.80 14.55 -31.32
CA ARG A 474 -17.04 15.16 -31.83
C ARG A 474 -18.24 14.90 -30.92
N ASP A 475 -18.00 14.48 -29.68
CA ASP A 475 -19.07 14.18 -28.73
C ASP A 475 -19.94 15.42 -28.47
N THR A 476 -21.26 15.24 -28.51
CA THR A 476 -22.22 16.33 -28.29
C THR A 476 -22.07 16.99 -26.93
N PHE A 477 -21.64 16.26 -25.90
CA PHE A 477 -21.35 16.83 -24.59
C PHE A 477 -20.24 17.89 -24.68
N LEU A 478 -19.18 17.59 -25.43
CA LEU A 478 -18.09 18.54 -25.65
C LEU A 478 -18.57 19.70 -26.49
N LEU A 479 -19.31 19.45 -27.58
CA LEU A 479 -19.71 20.48 -28.55
C LEU A 479 -20.88 21.38 -28.12
N GLY A 480 -21.67 20.98 -27.13
CA GLY A 480 -22.77 21.79 -26.57
C GLY A 480 -24.11 21.51 -27.22
#